data_AF-A0A915ZXG6-F1
#
_entry.id   AF-A0A915ZXG6-F1
#
_cell.length_a   1.000
_cell.length_b   1.000
_cell.length_c   1.000
_cell.angle_alpha   90.00
_cell.angle_beta   90.00
_cell.angle_gamma   90.00
#
_symmetry.space_group_name_H-M   'P 1'
#
loop_
_entity.id
_entity.type
_entity.pdbx_description
1 polymer ?
#
loop_
_entity_poly.entity_id
_entity_poly.type
_entity_poly.pdbx_seq_one_letter_code
_entity_poly.pdbx_strand_id
1 'polypeptide(L)'
;MKYQKDGEINKNQQTIQTVMRVHKHKDNRQKELHKILTDWIIDDLQPLYVIQSPSFRRLISELDPAFIMLDEKGIKKVIGNSYNYILPALIKKIKLEAKNVLLTTDM
;
A
#
# COMPACT_ATOMS: atom_id res chain seq x y z
N MET A 1 -48.80 43.30 -31.13
CA MET A 1 -48.96 43.36 -29.65
C MET A 1 -48.27 42.13 -29.09
N LYS A 2 -47.04 42.27 -28.56
CA LYS A 2 -46.69 42.34 -27.11
C LYS A 2 -47.00 41.00 -26.40
N TYR A 3 -46.10 40.20 -25.80
CA TYR A 3 -44.65 40.15 -25.49
C TYR A 3 -44.33 38.66 -25.13
N GLN A 4 -43.18 38.07 -25.50
CA GLN A 4 -42.06 37.59 -24.63
C GLN A 4 -42.44 36.56 -23.51
N LYS A 5 -41.68 35.52 -23.13
CA LYS A 5 -40.23 35.24 -23.19
C LYS A 5 -39.96 33.81 -22.66
N ASP A 6 -38.96 33.14 -23.23
CA ASP A 6 -38.02 32.16 -22.65
C ASP A 6 -38.48 31.29 -21.47
N GLY A 7 -38.80 30.02 -21.77
CA GLY A 7 -38.69 28.92 -20.81
C GLY A 7 -37.29 28.32 -20.91
N GLU A 8 -36.35 28.84 -20.11
CA GLU A 8 -35.01 28.29 -19.95
C GLU A 8 -35.08 26.79 -19.60
N ILE A 9 -34.46 25.97 -20.45
CA ILE A 9 -34.07 24.61 -20.06
C ILE A 9 -33.04 24.78 -18.94
N ASN A 10 -33.44 24.43 -17.72
CA ASN A 10 -32.62 24.52 -16.52
C ASN A 10 -31.32 23.72 -16.69
N LYS A 11 -30.28 24.41 -17.14
CA LYS A 11 -28.88 23.98 -17.13
C LYS A 11 -28.35 24.08 -15.71
N ASN A 12 -28.82 23.23 -14.82
CA ASN A 12 -28.16 22.91 -13.55
C ASN A 12 -28.72 21.60 -12.98
N GLN A 13 -28.84 20.58 -13.83
CA GLN A 13 -28.35 19.27 -13.41
C GLN A 13 -26.83 19.36 -13.36
N GLN A 14 -26.31 20.14 -12.41
CA GLN A 14 -24.96 19.93 -11.93
C GLN A 14 -25.00 18.53 -11.37
N THR A 15 -24.53 17.60 -12.19
CA THR A 15 -24.07 16.29 -11.82
C THR A 15 -23.47 16.46 -10.45
N ILE A 16 -24.16 15.95 -9.43
CA ILE A 16 -23.58 15.80 -8.11
C ILE A 16 -22.51 14.74 -8.34
N GLN A 17 -21.36 15.15 -8.89
CA GLN A 17 -20.11 14.51 -8.60
C GLN A 17 -19.93 14.79 -7.12
N THR A 18 -20.60 13.98 -6.31
CA THR A 18 -20.16 13.67 -4.97
C THR A 18 -18.76 13.18 -5.21
N VAL A 19 -17.78 14.09 -5.16
CA VAL A 19 -16.41 13.75 -4.89
C VAL A 19 -16.53 13.14 -3.51
N MET A 20 -16.78 11.83 -3.47
CA MET A 20 -16.71 11.06 -2.25
C MET A 20 -15.29 11.33 -1.79
N ARG A 21 -15.14 12.23 -0.81
CA ARG A 21 -13.87 12.42 -0.13
C ARG A 21 -13.61 11.07 0.51
N VAL A 22 -12.84 10.25 -0.17
CA VAL A 22 -12.41 8.98 0.38
C VAL A 22 -11.56 9.35 1.57
N HIS A 23 -12.09 9.07 2.76
CA HIS A 23 -11.35 9.33 3.98
C HIS A 23 -10.30 8.23 4.07
N LYS A 24 -9.04 8.63 4.23
CA LYS A 24 -7.96 7.69 4.45
C LYS A 24 -8.33 6.74 5.59
N HIS A 25 -7.92 5.47 5.47
CA HIS A 25 -8.08 4.53 6.57
C HIS A 25 -7.44 5.06 7.85
N LYS A 26 -8.01 4.66 9.00
CA LYS A 26 -7.38 4.86 10.31
C LYS A 26 -6.01 4.21 10.35
N ASP A 27 -5.10 4.75 11.17
CA ASP A 27 -3.69 4.31 11.22
C ASP A 27 -3.52 2.80 11.42
N ASN A 28 -4.36 2.16 12.25
CA ASN A 28 -4.28 0.71 12.47
C ASN A 28 -4.56 -0.07 11.17
N ARG A 29 -5.57 0.34 10.41
CA ARG A 29 -5.90 -0.31 9.13
C ARG A 29 -4.86 0.01 8.06
N GLN A 30 -4.29 1.22 8.02
CA GLN A 30 -3.16 1.52 7.13
C GLN A 30 -1.96 0.61 7.42
N LYS A 31 -1.60 0.44 8.70
CA LYS A 31 -0.49 -0.44 9.11
C LYS A 31 -0.73 -1.89 8.72
N GLU A 32 -1.95 -2.38 8.89
CA GLU A 32 -2.34 -3.73 8.48
C GLU A 32 -2.19 -3.93 6.97
N LEU A 33 -2.68 -2.97 6.16
CA LEU A 33 -2.54 -3.02 4.71
C LEU A 33 -1.09 -2.89 4.25
N HIS A 34 -0.28 -2.05 4.92
CA HIS A 34 1.18 -1.99 4.67
C HIS A 34 1.86 -3.31 4.96
N LYS A 35 1.45 -3.99 6.04
CA LYS A 35 1.98 -5.31 6.37
C LYS A 35 1.60 -6.32 5.29
N ILE A 36 0.34 -6.41 4.89
CA ILE A 36 -0.12 -7.31 3.83
C ILE A 36 0.65 -7.08 2.53
N LEU A 37 0.82 -5.83 2.11
CA LEU A 37 1.60 -5.50 0.92
C LEU A 37 3.08 -5.90 1.06
N THR A 38 3.67 -5.69 2.24
CA THR A 38 5.08 -6.03 2.49
C THR A 38 5.28 -7.55 2.54
N ASP A 39 4.38 -8.28 3.19
CA ASP A 39 4.39 -9.74 3.26
C ASP A 39 4.28 -10.33 1.85
N TRP A 40 3.35 -9.82 1.02
CA TRP A 40 3.25 -10.21 -0.40
C TRP A 40 4.55 -9.99 -1.18
N ILE A 41 5.24 -8.87 -0.96
CA ILE A 41 6.52 -8.60 -1.63
C ILE A 41 7.59 -9.63 -1.23
N ILE A 42 7.63 -10.00 0.05
CA ILE A 42 8.64 -10.91 0.59
C ILE A 42 8.33 -12.36 0.19
N ASP A 43 7.11 -12.80 0.44
CA ASP A 43 6.70 -14.21 0.30
C ASP A 43 6.67 -14.64 -1.16
N ASP A 44 6.25 -13.75 -2.07
CA ASP A 44 6.21 -14.01 -3.51
C ASP A 44 7.45 -13.49 -4.26
N LEU A 45 8.51 -13.11 -3.54
CA LEU A 45 9.77 -12.58 -4.09
C LEU A 45 9.57 -11.47 -5.13
N GLN A 46 8.58 -10.61 -4.90
CA GLN A 46 8.27 -9.56 -5.85
C GLN A 46 9.39 -8.52 -5.88
N PRO A 47 9.73 -7.98 -7.06
CA PRO A 47 10.71 -6.94 -7.15
C PRO A 47 10.20 -5.66 -6.48
N LEU A 48 11.08 -4.99 -5.72
CA LEU A 48 10.73 -3.74 -5.02
C LEU A 48 10.28 -2.61 -5.96
N TYR A 49 10.61 -2.64 -7.25
CA TYR A 49 10.11 -1.63 -8.19
C TYR A 49 8.60 -1.76 -8.48
N VAL A 50 7.96 -2.89 -8.14
CA VAL A 50 6.53 -3.12 -8.42
C VAL A 50 5.66 -2.03 -7.81
N ILE A 51 6.01 -1.55 -6.62
CA ILE A 51 5.27 -0.49 -5.92
C ILE A 51 5.43 0.89 -6.56
N GLN A 52 6.36 1.06 -7.49
CA GLN A 52 6.55 2.29 -8.27
C GLN A 52 5.79 2.24 -9.60
N SER A 53 5.36 1.06 -10.03
CA SER A 53 4.59 0.89 -11.25
C SER A 53 3.29 1.71 -11.18
N PRO A 54 3.08 2.67 -12.11
CA PRO A 54 1.85 3.46 -12.15
C PRO A 54 0.60 2.60 -12.33
N SER A 55 0.68 1.55 -13.14
CA SER A 55 -0.43 0.61 -13.38
C SER A 55 -0.78 -0.18 -12.12
N PHE A 56 0.23 -0.61 -11.35
CA PHE A 56 0.00 -1.29 -10.08
C PHE A 56 -0.63 -0.36 -9.05
N ARG A 57 -0.10 0.86 -8.91
CA ARG A 57 -0.68 1.87 -8.01
C ARG A 57 -2.13 2.18 -8.37
N ARG A 58 -2.44 2.28 -9.66
CA ARG A 58 -3.81 2.46 -10.14
C ARG A 58 -4.69 1.27 -9.73
N LEU A 59 -4.26 0.04 -10.00
CA LEU A 59 -5.00 -1.15 -9.59
C LEU A 59 -5.31 -1.15 -8.08
N ILE A 60 -4.30 -0.88 -7.24
CA ILE A 60 -4.48 -0.81 -5.80
C ILE A 60 -5.46 0.31 -5.39
N SER A 61 -5.38 1.48 -6.02
CA SER A 61 -6.30 2.59 -5.74
C SER A 61 -7.74 2.32 -6.15
N GLU A 62 -7.97 1.49 -7.19
CA GLU A 62 -9.31 1.06 -7.60
C GLU A 62 -9.88 0.00 -6.63
N LEU A 63 -9.02 -0.90 -6.12
CA LEU A 63 -9.40 -1.93 -5.15
C LEU A 63 -9.68 -1.36 -3.76
N ASP A 64 -8.85 -0.41 -3.31
CA ASP A 64 -9.03 0.28 -2.02
C ASP A 64 -8.58 1.76 -2.14
N PRO A 65 -9.51 2.66 -2.47
CA PRO A 65 -9.21 4.08 -2.61
C PRO A 65 -8.75 4.77 -1.31
N ALA A 66 -9.04 4.19 -0.14
CA ALA A 66 -8.71 4.76 1.17
C ALA A 66 -7.32 4.35 1.67
N PHE A 67 -6.69 3.38 1.00
CA PHE A 67 -5.35 2.94 1.29
C PHE A 67 -4.30 3.91 0.75
N ILE A 68 -3.38 4.34 1.63
CA ILE A 68 -2.25 5.19 1.23
C ILE A 68 -1.04 4.30 1.10
N MET A 69 -0.70 3.98 -0.15
CA MET A 69 0.41 3.07 -0.46
C MET A 69 1.77 3.69 -0.10
N LEU A 70 2.69 2.88 0.44
CA LEU A 70 4.05 3.30 0.73
C LEU A 70 4.88 3.48 -0.55
N ASP A 71 5.90 4.32 -0.45
CA ASP A 71 6.99 4.37 -1.41
C ASP A 71 8.07 3.32 -1.08
N GLU A 72 9.07 3.21 -1.95
CA GLU A 72 10.16 2.24 -1.80
C GLU A 72 10.94 2.45 -0.50
N LYS A 73 11.16 3.71 -0.13
CA LYS A 73 11.82 4.05 1.12
C LYS A 73 11.03 3.57 2.33
N GLY A 74 9.70 3.73 2.30
CA GLY A 74 8.78 3.24 3.32
C GLY A 74 8.84 1.73 3.48
N ILE A 75 8.72 0.99 2.38
CA ILE A 75 8.80 -0.48 2.39
C ILE A 75 10.15 -0.97 2.89
N LYS A 76 11.27 -0.41 2.39
CA LYS A 76 12.62 -0.72 2.87
C LYS A 76 12.76 -0.50 4.37
N LYS A 77 12.16 0.57 4.91
CA LYS A 77 12.16 0.85 6.35
C LYS A 77 11.39 -0.20 7.14
N VAL A 78 10.22 -0.63 6.65
CA VAL A 78 9.42 -1.70 7.29
C VAL A 78 10.20 -3.02 7.33
N ILE A 79 10.82 -3.40 6.21
CA ILE A 79 11.66 -4.60 6.11
C ILE A 79 12.85 -4.50 7.05
N GLY A 80 13.59 -3.40 7.00
CA GLY A 80 14.78 -3.18 7.85
C GLY A 80 14.44 -3.19 9.34
N ASN A 81 13.32 -2.58 9.75
CA ASN A 81 12.87 -2.61 11.13
C ASN A 81 12.55 -4.04 11.59
N SER A 82 11.86 -4.81 10.74
CA SER A 82 11.49 -6.21 11.04
C SER A 82 12.72 -7.10 11.15
N TYR A 83 13.70 -6.93 10.24
CA TYR A 83 14.99 -7.61 10.31
C TYR A 83 15.73 -7.30 11.61
N ASN A 84 15.90 -6.01 11.94
CA ASN A 84 16.61 -5.58 13.15
C ASN A 84 15.93 -6.06 14.43
N TYR A 85 14.60 -6.19 14.43
CA TYR A 85 13.84 -6.72 15.55
C TYR A 85 14.07 -8.24 15.74
N ILE A 86 14.08 -9.01 14.65
CA ILE A 86 14.18 -10.47 14.70
C ILE A 86 15.62 -10.95 14.88
N LEU A 87 16.60 -10.22 14.34
CA LEU A 87 18.01 -10.63 14.29
C LEU A 87 18.58 -11.05 15.66
N PRO A 88 18.42 -10.29 16.77
CA PRO A 88 18.96 -10.68 18.07
C PRO A 88 18.36 -11.99 18.60
N ALA A 89 17.06 -12.19 18.39
CA ALA A 89 16.37 -13.41 18.81
C ALA A 89 16.85 -14.63 18.01
N LEU A 90 17.04 -14.46 16.70
CA LEU A 90 17.56 -15.51 15.83
C LEU A 90 19.00 -15.88 16.22
N ILE A 91 19.87 -14.88 16.45
CA ILE A 91 21.26 -15.11 16.92
C ILE A 91 21.26 -15.89 18.24
N LYS A 92 20.42 -15.50 19.20
CA LYS A 92 20.28 -16.19 20.47
C LYS A 92 19.85 -17.64 20.27
N LYS A 93 18.86 -17.88 19.42
CA LYS A 93 18.35 -19.22 19.12
C LYS A 93 19.43 -20.12 18.52
N ILE A 94 20.18 -19.62 17.53
CA ILE A 94 21.30 -20.35 16.93
C ILE A 94 22.35 -20.70 17.99
N LYS A 95 22.76 -19.74 18.83
CA LYS A 95 23.78 -19.96 19.87
C LYS A 95 23.38 -21.00 20.94
N LEU A 96 22.09 -21.09 21.26
CA LEU A 96 21.60 -21.98 22.32
C LEU A 96 21.22 -23.37 21.80
N GLU A 97 20.67 -23.46 20.59
CA GLU A 97 20.01 -24.68 20.12
C GLU A 97 20.76 -25.38 18.98
N ALA A 98 21.57 -24.66 18.19
CA ALA A 98 22.23 -25.25 17.03
C ALA A 98 23.43 -26.11 17.45
N LYS A 99 23.38 -27.40 17.14
CA LYS A 99 24.51 -28.33 17.32
C LYS A 99 25.53 -28.25 16.19
N ASN A 100 25.05 -28.03 14.97
CA ASN A 100 25.84 -27.89 13.74
C ASN A 100 25.19 -26.84 12.84
N VAL A 101 25.98 -26.19 11.99
CA VAL A 101 25.50 -25.22 11.00
C VAL A 101 26.13 -25.57 9.65
N LEU A 102 25.31 -25.65 8.61
CA LEU A 102 25.78 -25.73 7.23
C LEU A 102 25.58 -24.36 6.58
N LEU A 103 26.65 -23.82 5.99
CA LEU A 103 26.61 -22.57 5.26
C LEU A 103 26.75 -22.88 3.77
N THR A 104 25.75 -22.49 3.00
CA THR A 104 25.78 -22.57 1.53
C THR A 104 26.01 -21.16 0.99
N THR A 105 26.91 -21.05 0.01
CA THR A 105 27.12 -19.82 -0.75
C THR A 105 26.75 -20.12 -2.19
N ASP A 106 25.79 -19.38 -2.72
CA ASP A 106 25.53 -19.31 -4.16
C ASP A 106 26.39 -18.17 -4.73
N MET A 107 27.10 -18.43 -5.84
CA MET A 107 28.02 -17.47 -6.48
C MET A 107 27.49 -17.01 -7.83
#